data_AF-A0A2V8EPB2-F1
#
_entry.id   AF-A0A2V8EPB2-F1
#
_cell.length_a   1.000
_cell.length_b   1.000
_cell.length_c   1.000
_cell.angle_alpha   90.00
_cell.angle_beta   90.00
_cell.angle_gamma   90.00
#
_symmetry.space_group_name_H-M   'P 1'
#
loop_
_entity.id
_entity.type
_entity.pdbx_description
1 polymer ?
#
loop_
_entity_poly.entity_id
_entity_poly.type
_entity_poly.pdbx_seq_one_letter_code
_entity_poly.pdbx_strand_id
1 'polypeptide(L)'
;MTTRISIVSCIVATSLAAAMFSTKSPTLLADGLKCDMTQYKATTGLTAAMDQDVLVVSWSGQTGSELRARFAIDKSQPVVRDLAVRKQGGQWATLGQNLLPEYHVVSGLRRMSSDHVGSLPAAGIPLTPEVVAKNRWFAFHDAPLEVPGVSGTQMPPLPRKPEEIRRADATFNVTGCGVKTDGARLEVNFPGLSMGIFAGSLQFTVYRGSNLLRMDAIAKTEEPFVAYKYDAGLKGFSTDVMPRVIWRDTADGPQQYQFGGVRNETMVPLKARNRVLVAEGKAGSVATFPAPHKFFWAREIHKNLGYVWYRKDSDKQFGMGVRQAEHEESTLRGEIDDFALYNAPPGTLQHM
;
A
#
# COMPACT_ATOMS: atom_id res chain seq x y z
N MET A 1 31.16 12.82 98.45
CA MET A 1 31.08 14.17 97.85
C MET A 1 31.86 14.10 96.55
N THR A 2 31.20 13.83 95.43
CA THR A 2 31.92 13.76 94.15
C THR A 2 30.98 14.01 92.99
N THR A 3 31.25 15.12 92.33
CA THR A 3 30.68 15.64 91.09
C THR A 3 30.72 14.59 89.98
N ARG A 4 29.64 14.47 89.20
CA ARG A 4 29.64 13.87 87.86
C ARG A 4 28.95 14.82 86.89
N ILE A 5 29.68 15.19 85.85
CA ILE A 5 29.17 15.87 84.65
C ILE A 5 28.57 14.78 83.74
N SER A 6 27.43 15.06 83.10
CA SER A 6 27.00 14.31 81.90
C SER A 6 26.17 15.21 80.99
N ILE A 7 26.49 15.06 79.71
CA ILE A 7 26.25 15.96 78.58
C ILE A 7 24.88 15.69 77.95
N VAL A 8 24.21 16.78 77.55
CA VAL A 8 22.95 16.84 76.80
C VAL A 8 23.22 16.56 75.31
N SER A 9 22.35 15.79 74.67
CA SER A 9 22.29 15.72 73.20
C SER A 9 20.85 15.93 72.73
N CYS A 10 20.65 17.03 71.98
CA CYS A 10 19.39 17.44 71.36
C CYS A 10 19.18 16.69 70.04
N ILE A 11 18.00 16.09 69.86
CA ILE A 11 17.49 15.68 68.54
C ILE A 11 16.34 16.62 68.20
N VAL A 12 16.53 17.43 67.16
CA VAL A 12 15.50 18.29 66.57
C VAL A 12 14.79 17.48 65.48
N ALA A 13 13.48 17.28 65.62
CA ALA A 13 12.64 16.67 64.60
C ALA A 13 12.05 17.76 63.69
N THR A 14 12.46 17.78 62.43
CA THR A 14 11.86 18.63 61.38
C THR A 14 10.77 17.86 60.63
N SER A 15 9.54 18.36 60.68
CA SER A 15 8.38 17.87 59.94
C SER A 15 8.31 18.55 58.56
N LEU A 16 8.45 17.76 57.48
CA LEU A 16 8.23 18.20 56.10
C LEU A 16 6.80 17.83 55.66
N ALA A 17 5.96 18.83 55.41
CA ALA A 17 4.65 18.63 54.79
C ALA A 17 4.79 18.60 53.26
N ALA A 18 4.55 17.44 52.65
CA ALA A 18 4.54 17.28 51.19
C ALA A 18 3.16 17.65 50.62
N ALA A 19 3.09 18.77 49.90
CA ALA A 19 1.91 19.12 49.10
C ALA A 19 1.88 18.26 47.83
N MET A 20 0.90 17.35 47.74
CA MET A 20 0.65 16.58 46.52
C MET A 20 -0.09 17.45 45.50
N PHE A 21 0.64 18.01 44.54
CA PHE A 21 0.05 18.60 43.33
C PHE A 21 -0.35 17.49 42.37
N SER A 22 -1.66 17.24 42.24
CA SER A 22 -2.22 16.34 41.24
C SER A 22 -2.20 17.04 39.88
N THR A 23 -1.16 16.80 39.07
CA THR A 23 -1.11 17.24 37.68
C THR A 23 -2.05 16.37 36.85
N LYS A 24 -3.27 16.86 36.58
CA LYS A 24 -4.10 16.30 35.51
C LYS A 24 -3.42 16.59 34.18
N SER A 25 -2.71 15.60 33.65
CA SER A 25 -2.27 15.63 32.26
C SER A 25 -3.52 15.75 31.37
N PRO A 26 -3.56 16.68 30.41
CA PRO A 26 -4.65 16.72 29.46
C PRO A 26 -4.60 15.42 28.66
N THR A 27 -5.64 14.60 28.79
CA THR A 27 -5.94 13.57 27.81
C THR A 27 -6.24 14.27 26.50
N LEU A 28 -5.27 14.27 25.58
CA LEU A 28 -5.53 14.54 24.18
C LEU A 28 -6.51 13.47 23.71
N LEU A 29 -7.80 13.83 23.64
CA LEU A 29 -8.77 13.05 22.89
C LEU A 29 -8.29 13.08 21.44
N ALA A 30 -7.92 11.92 20.91
CA ALA A 30 -7.75 11.78 19.47
C ALA A 30 -9.08 12.22 18.83
N ASP A 31 -9.04 13.17 17.90
CA ASP A 31 -10.22 13.54 17.14
C ASP A 31 -10.75 12.28 16.46
N GLY A 32 -11.99 11.91 16.80
CA GLY A 32 -12.69 10.79 16.19
C GLY A 32 -12.81 10.94 14.67
N LEU A 33 -12.89 9.83 13.95
CA LEU A 33 -13.03 9.86 12.48
C LEU A 33 -14.27 10.69 12.10
N LYS A 34 -14.04 11.75 11.32
CA LYS A 34 -15.11 12.51 10.65
C LYS A 34 -15.04 12.24 9.16
N CYS A 35 -16.19 11.98 8.56
CA CYS A 35 -16.29 11.77 7.12
C CYS A 35 -17.27 12.75 6.48
N ASP A 36 -16.85 13.38 5.39
CA ASP A 36 -17.72 14.16 4.51
C ASP A 36 -18.64 13.21 3.75
N MET A 37 -19.95 13.31 4.02
CA MET A 37 -21.00 12.49 3.41
C MET A 37 -21.79 13.25 2.33
N THR A 38 -21.38 14.46 1.95
CA THR A 38 -22.15 15.33 1.03
C THR A 38 -22.36 14.71 -0.35
N GLN A 39 -21.42 13.87 -0.82
CA GLN A 39 -21.52 13.15 -2.09
C GLN A 39 -22.03 11.70 -1.94
N TYR A 40 -22.34 11.27 -0.72
CA TYR A 40 -22.92 9.97 -0.46
C TYR A 40 -24.40 9.97 -0.78
N LYS A 41 -24.84 8.95 -1.51
CA LYS A 41 -26.25 8.67 -1.77
C LYS A 41 -26.52 7.23 -1.38
N ALA A 42 -27.41 7.02 -0.41
CA ALA A 42 -27.82 5.69 -0.01
C ALA A 42 -28.51 4.99 -1.18
N THR A 43 -28.11 3.74 -1.46
CA THR A 43 -28.75 2.91 -2.47
C THR A 43 -28.90 1.49 -1.94
N THR A 44 -29.91 0.77 -2.43
CA THR A 44 -30.12 -0.63 -2.03
C THR A 44 -28.89 -1.46 -2.32
N GLY A 45 -28.43 -2.20 -1.30
CA GLY A 45 -27.26 -3.08 -1.38
C GLY A 45 -25.91 -2.35 -1.37
N LEU A 46 -25.88 -1.06 -1.02
CA LEU A 46 -24.65 -0.28 -0.91
C LEU A 46 -24.85 0.90 0.05
N THR A 47 -24.39 0.74 1.29
CA THR A 47 -24.63 1.68 2.38
C THR A 47 -23.34 2.10 3.08
N ALA A 48 -23.34 3.33 3.59
CA ALA A 48 -22.30 3.86 4.47
C ALA A 48 -22.96 4.65 5.59
N ALA A 49 -22.49 4.45 6.82
CA ALA A 49 -22.96 5.17 7.99
C ALA A 49 -21.82 5.40 8.96
N MET A 50 -21.82 6.55 9.64
CA MET A 50 -20.97 6.79 10.79
C MET A 50 -21.57 6.11 12.02
N ASP A 51 -20.77 5.30 12.70
CA ASP A 51 -21.07 4.72 13.99
C ASP A 51 -19.96 5.14 14.96
N GLN A 52 -20.26 6.15 15.79
CA GLN A 52 -19.26 6.86 16.59
C GLN A 52 -18.10 7.34 15.69
N ASP A 53 -16.88 6.88 15.97
CA ASP A 53 -15.65 7.26 15.26
C ASP A 53 -15.24 6.20 14.21
N VAL A 54 -16.21 5.45 13.70
CA VAL A 54 -16.00 4.39 12.71
C VAL A 54 -16.96 4.57 11.54
N LEU A 55 -16.42 4.61 10.32
CA LEU A 55 -17.25 4.54 9.11
C LEU A 55 -17.55 3.08 8.80
N VAL A 56 -18.83 2.71 8.84
CA VAL A 56 -19.31 1.37 8.47
C VAL A 56 -19.80 1.40 7.04
N VAL A 57 -19.15 0.62 6.17
CA VAL A 57 -19.57 0.39 4.79
C VAL A 57 -20.08 -1.02 4.65
N SER A 58 -21.27 -1.20 4.08
CA SER A 58 -21.84 -2.51 3.78
C SER A 58 -22.35 -2.59 2.35
N TRP A 59 -22.14 -3.73 1.70
CA TRP A 59 -22.60 -3.94 0.33
C TRP A 59 -23.05 -5.37 0.08
N SER A 60 -24.00 -5.52 -0.83
CA SER A 60 -24.43 -6.81 -1.35
C SER A 60 -23.39 -7.34 -2.32
N GLY A 61 -22.94 -8.57 -2.08
CA GLY A 61 -21.99 -9.28 -2.91
C GLY A 61 -22.66 -10.20 -3.92
N GLN A 62 -21.89 -11.16 -4.43
CA GLN A 62 -22.37 -12.26 -5.27
C GLN A 62 -23.07 -13.32 -4.41
N THR A 63 -23.90 -14.15 -5.06
CA THR A 63 -24.46 -15.38 -4.47
C THR A 63 -25.13 -15.20 -3.10
N GLY A 64 -25.78 -14.05 -2.87
CA GLY A 64 -26.48 -13.74 -1.63
C GLY A 64 -25.57 -13.44 -0.44
N SER A 65 -24.28 -13.15 -0.68
CA SER A 65 -23.37 -12.66 0.35
C SER A 65 -23.60 -11.18 0.64
N GLU A 66 -23.34 -10.80 1.89
CA GLU A 66 -23.24 -9.41 2.31
C GLU A 66 -21.86 -9.20 2.92
N LEU A 67 -21.23 -8.09 2.56
CA LEU A 67 -19.88 -7.74 2.99
C LEU A 67 -19.92 -6.44 3.78
N ARG A 68 -18.96 -6.31 4.70
CA ARG A 68 -18.77 -5.12 5.51
C ARG A 68 -17.30 -4.79 5.68
N ALA A 69 -16.98 -3.51 5.54
CA ALA A 69 -15.70 -2.95 5.95
C ALA A 69 -15.98 -1.82 6.95
N ARG A 70 -15.26 -1.82 8.07
CA ARG A 70 -15.29 -0.74 9.05
C ARG A 70 -13.97 0.01 9.00
N PHE A 71 -14.01 1.30 8.75
CA PHE A 71 -12.83 2.15 8.64
C PHE A 71 -12.71 3.09 9.84
N ALA A 72 -11.48 3.31 10.27
CA ALA A 72 -11.13 4.29 11.30
C ALA A 72 -9.79 4.95 10.96
N ILE A 73 -9.38 5.91 11.78
CA ILE A 73 -8.02 6.46 11.77
C ILE A 73 -7.34 6.08 13.08
N ASP A 74 -6.07 5.67 13.00
CA ASP A 74 -5.19 5.42 14.14
C ASP A 74 -3.90 6.19 13.94
N LYS A 75 -3.57 7.14 14.82
CA LYS A 75 -2.36 7.97 14.68
C LYS A 75 -2.20 8.55 13.27
N SER A 76 -3.28 9.13 12.73
CA SER A 76 -3.36 9.68 11.37
C SER A 76 -3.23 8.68 10.21
N GLN A 77 -3.22 7.37 10.47
CA GLN A 77 -3.22 6.31 9.46
C GLN A 77 -4.62 5.70 9.30
N PRO A 78 -5.16 5.56 8.08
CA PRO A 78 -6.37 4.79 7.84
C PRO A 78 -6.20 3.32 8.23
N VAL A 79 -7.20 2.76 8.90
CA VAL A 79 -7.23 1.36 9.35
C VAL A 79 -8.53 0.72 8.91
N VAL A 80 -8.45 -0.49 8.36
CA VAL A 80 -9.63 -1.36 8.21
C VAL A 80 -9.82 -2.09 9.54
N ARG A 81 -10.65 -1.52 10.42
CA ARG A 81 -10.91 -2.06 11.77
C ARG A 81 -11.50 -3.46 11.71
N ASP A 82 -12.36 -3.74 10.76
CA ASP A 82 -12.93 -5.06 10.50
C ASP A 82 -13.28 -5.21 9.03
N LEU A 83 -12.90 -6.34 8.44
CA LEU A 83 -13.42 -6.82 7.18
C LEU A 83 -14.22 -8.09 7.47
N ALA A 84 -15.49 -8.13 7.09
CA ALA A 84 -16.38 -9.22 7.42
C ALA A 84 -17.31 -9.60 6.27
N VAL A 85 -17.78 -10.84 6.29
CA VAL A 85 -18.74 -11.39 5.34
C VAL A 85 -19.84 -12.14 6.09
N ARG A 86 -21.03 -12.19 5.53
CA ARG A 86 -22.09 -13.11 5.95
C ARG A 86 -22.88 -13.59 4.75
N LYS A 87 -23.59 -14.71 4.93
CA LYS A 87 -24.74 -15.02 4.07
C LYS A 87 -25.90 -14.10 4.48
N GLN A 88 -26.81 -13.81 3.55
CA GLN A 88 -28.02 -13.04 3.83
C GLN A 88 -28.75 -13.58 5.07
N GLY A 89 -29.02 -12.71 6.05
CA GLY A 89 -29.65 -13.08 7.33
C GLY A 89 -28.79 -13.90 8.31
N GLY A 90 -27.54 -14.22 7.95
CA GLY A 90 -26.61 -14.96 8.79
C GLY A 90 -25.82 -14.09 9.77
N GLN A 91 -24.95 -14.73 10.55
CA GLN A 91 -24.01 -14.05 11.44
C GLN A 91 -22.81 -13.50 10.67
N TRP A 92 -22.28 -12.36 11.12
CA TRP A 92 -21.05 -11.79 10.56
C TRP A 92 -19.84 -12.66 10.92
N ALA A 93 -19.08 -13.05 9.90
CA ALA A 93 -17.79 -13.68 10.02
C ALA A 93 -16.69 -12.66 9.70
N THR A 94 -15.86 -12.36 10.69
CA THR A 94 -14.66 -11.53 10.51
C THR A 94 -13.59 -12.28 9.73
N LEU A 95 -13.06 -11.63 8.70
CA LEU A 95 -11.97 -12.10 7.84
C LEU A 95 -10.63 -11.42 8.19
N GLY A 96 -10.67 -10.25 8.81
CA GLY A 96 -9.48 -9.55 9.29
C GLY A 96 -9.85 -8.35 10.16
N GLN A 97 -8.95 -7.98 11.07
CA GLN A 97 -9.15 -6.89 12.01
C GLN A 97 -7.91 -6.02 12.12
N ASN A 98 -8.13 -4.72 12.28
CA ASN A 98 -7.06 -3.71 12.39
C ASN A 98 -6.02 -3.83 11.26
N LEU A 99 -6.49 -4.08 10.03
CA LEU A 99 -5.62 -4.23 8.88
C LEU A 99 -5.10 -2.85 8.45
N LEU A 100 -3.81 -2.79 8.19
CA LEU A 100 -3.11 -1.56 7.81
C LEU A 100 -2.78 -1.60 6.31
N PRO A 101 -3.19 -0.58 5.55
CA PRO A 101 -2.71 -0.36 4.18
C PRO A 101 -1.21 -0.14 4.16
N GLU A 102 -0.55 -0.81 3.23
CA GLU A 102 0.88 -0.68 2.98
C GLU A 102 1.10 -0.50 1.47
N TYR A 103 1.88 0.53 1.13
CA TYR A 103 2.29 0.82 -0.24
C TYR A 103 3.78 1.15 -0.25
N HIS A 104 4.47 0.68 -1.29
CA HIS A 104 5.87 1.00 -1.55
C HIS A 104 5.98 1.48 -2.99
N VAL A 105 6.65 2.60 -3.21
CA VAL A 105 6.91 3.14 -4.54
C VAL A 105 8.41 3.13 -4.80
N VAL A 106 8.77 2.79 -6.03
CA VAL A 106 10.12 3.00 -6.55
C VAL A 106 9.99 3.85 -7.80
N SER A 107 10.66 5.00 -7.80
CA SER A 107 10.67 5.93 -8.92
C SER A 107 12.05 6.04 -9.53
N GLY A 108 12.12 6.14 -10.85
CA GLY A 108 13.33 6.41 -11.62
C GLY A 108 13.13 7.53 -12.65
N LEU A 109 14.21 7.92 -13.32
CA LEU A 109 14.19 8.96 -14.35
C LEU A 109 13.96 8.37 -15.75
N ARG A 110 12.89 8.79 -16.43
CA ARG A 110 12.61 8.47 -17.85
C ARG A 110 13.67 9.04 -18.76
N ARG A 111 13.98 8.37 -19.86
CA ARG A 111 14.91 8.84 -20.90
C ARG A 111 14.30 8.63 -22.28
N MET A 112 14.82 9.29 -23.30
CA MET A 112 14.28 9.21 -24.66
C MET A 112 14.82 7.96 -25.36
N SER A 113 14.00 7.31 -26.20
CA SER A 113 14.43 6.14 -26.98
C SER A 113 15.69 6.42 -27.83
N SER A 114 16.62 5.47 -27.89
CA SER A 114 17.85 5.50 -28.68
C SER A 114 17.51 5.52 -30.17
N ASP A 115 16.42 4.82 -30.53
CA ASP A 115 15.87 4.85 -31.88
C ASP A 115 15.47 6.27 -32.25
N HIS A 116 14.87 7.03 -31.33
CA HIS A 116 14.52 8.44 -31.57
C HIS A 116 15.75 9.34 -31.67
N VAL A 117 16.82 9.04 -30.93
CA VAL A 117 18.08 9.82 -30.99
C VAL A 117 18.68 9.79 -32.40
N GLY A 118 18.63 8.64 -33.09
CA GLY A 118 19.12 8.51 -34.47
C GLY A 118 18.08 8.89 -35.53
N SER A 119 16.85 8.38 -35.40
CA SER A 119 15.83 8.49 -36.45
C SER A 119 15.24 9.89 -36.61
N LEU A 120 15.08 10.65 -35.52
CA LEU A 120 14.52 12.00 -35.62
C LEU A 120 15.44 12.94 -36.41
N PRO A 121 16.75 13.06 -36.12
CA PRO A 121 17.67 13.82 -36.96
C PRO A 121 17.73 13.33 -38.41
N ALA A 122 17.72 12.01 -38.63
CA ALA A 122 17.72 11.44 -39.99
C ALA A 122 16.46 11.81 -40.80
N ALA A 123 15.34 12.02 -40.11
CA ALA A 123 14.10 12.54 -40.69
C ALA A 123 14.05 14.08 -40.78
N GLY A 124 15.15 14.79 -40.48
CA GLY A 124 15.22 16.25 -40.48
C GLY A 124 14.59 16.92 -39.27
N ILE A 125 14.29 16.18 -38.20
CA ILE A 125 13.71 16.69 -36.95
C ILE A 125 14.85 16.91 -35.94
N PRO A 126 15.20 18.16 -35.59
CA PRO A 126 16.25 18.42 -34.61
C PRO A 126 15.82 17.98 -33.20
N LEU A 127 16.77 17.47 -32.41
CA LEU A 127 16.56 17.09 -31.02
C LEU A 127 16.57 18.32 -30.09
N THR A 128 15.59 19.22 -30.27
CA THR A 128 15.41 20.35 -29.35
C THR A 128 14.96 19.85 -27.97
N PRO A 129 15.12 20.65 -26.90
CA PRO A 129 14.63 20.29 -25.56
C PRO A 129 13.15 19.87 -25.55
N GLU A 130 12.31 20.51 -26.37
CA GLU A 130 10.87 20.23 -26.48
C GLU A 130 10.62 18.87 -27.15
N VAL A 131 11.37 18.58 -28.23
CA VAL A 131 11.30 17.27 -28.91
C VAL A 131 11.75 16.17 -27.96
N VAL A 132 12.85 16.37 -27.23
CA VAL A 132 13.33 15.40 -26.24
C VAL A 132 12.29 15.22 -25.12
N ALA A 133 11.78 16.30 -24.55
CA ALA A 133 10.80 16.26 -23.47
C ALA A 133 9.52 15.51 -23.88
N LYS A 134 9.03 15.74 -25.10
CA LYS A 134 7.89 15.01 -25.66
C LYS A 134 8.19 13.52 -25.80
N ASN A 135 9.37 13.17 -26.32
CA ASN A 135 9.70 11.79 -26.69
C ASN A 135 10.16 10.90 -25.53
N ARG A 136 10.54 11.47 -24.37
CA ARG A 136 10.88 10.70 -23.15
C ARG A 136 9.73 9.84 -22.61
N TRP A 137 8.48 10.19 -22.93
CA TRP A 137 7.30 9.44 -22.48
C TRP A 137 6.98 8.20 -23.31
N PHE A 138 7.62 8.07 -24.48
CA PHE A 138 7.39 7.01 -25.46
C PHE A 138 8.58 6.04 -25.56
N ALA A 139 9.44 6.01 -24.55
CA ALA A 139 10.58 5.10 -24.51
C ALA A 139 10.15 3.74 -23.94
N PHE A 140 10.34 2.70 -24.75
CA PHE A 140 9.98 1.32 -24.38
C PHE A 140 11.13 0.62 -23.64
N HIS A 141 12.39 0.87 -24.04
CA HIS A 141 13.62 0.24 -23.51
C HIS A 141 14.38 1.12 -22.49
N ASP A 142 13.67 1.96 -21.73
CA ASP A 142 14.35 2.95 -20.89
C ASP A 142 14.88 2.41 -19.55
N ALA A 143 14.36 1.28 -19.08
CA ALA A 143 14.79 0.54 -17.89
C ALA A 143 15.23 1.46 -16.72
N PRO A 144 14.31 2.25 -16.14
CA PRO A 144 14.65 3.36 -15.23
C PRO A 144 15.37 2.96 -13.94
N LEU A 145 15.33 1.68 -13.57
CA LEU A 145 15.89 1.15 -12.33
C LEU A 145 17.20 0.37 -12.53
N GLU A 146 17.70 0.28 -13.77
CA GLU A 146 18.94 -0.42 -14.09
C GLU A 146 20.15 0.50 -13.92
N VAL A 147 21.02 0.19 -12.96
CA VAL A 147 22.24 0.98 -12.67
C VAL A 147 23.45 0.07 -12.84
N PRO A 148 24.48 0.46 -13.63
CA PRO A 148 24.66 1.74 -14.34
C PRO A 148 23.87 1.83 -15.66
N GLY A 149 23.12 0.79 -16.01
CA GLY A 149 22.50 0.63 -17.31
C GLY A 149 23.49 0.20 -18.40
N VAL A 150 22.95 -0.21 -19.55
CA VAL A 150 23.72 -0.86 -20.63
C VAL A 150 23.67 -0.02 -21.91
N SER A 151 24.85 0.39 -22.41
CA SER A 151 24.93 1.16 -23.65
C SER A 151 24.50 0.32 -24.85
N GLY A 152 23.73 0.91 -25.76
CA GLY A 152 23.25 0.25 -26.98
C GLY A 152 21.92 -0.49 -26.81
N THR A 153 21.55 -0.89 -25.59
CA THR A 153 20.22 -1.42 -25.26
C THR A 153 19.38 -0.39 -24.52
N GLN A 154 20.01 0.46 -23.69
CA GLN A 154 19.36 1.47 -22.87
C GLN A 154 19.80 2.90 -23.22
N MET A 155 19.03 3.86 -22.71
CA MET A 155 18.95 5.20 -23.25
C MET A 155 19.98 6.18 -22.62
N PRO A 156 20.71 6.99 -23.41
CA PRO A 156 21.64 7.99 -22.87
C PRO A 156 20.92 9.15 -22.14
N PRO A 157 21.61 9.91 -21.27
CA PRO A 157 23.05 9.81 -20.95
C PRO A 157 23.35 8.67 -19.97
N LEU A 158 24.07 7.64 -20.39
CA LEU A 158 24.58 6.59 -19.50
C LEU A 158 25.97 6.99 -18.95
N PRO A 159 26.38 6.49 -17.78
CA PRO A 159 25.65 5.56 -16.91
C PRO A 159 24.50 6.24 -16.14
N ARG A 160 23.43 5.48 -15.85
CA ARG A 160 22.47 5.81 -14.79
C ARG A 160 23.18 5.83 -13.45
N LYS A 161 22.73 6.71 -12.56
CA LYS A 161 23.29 6.82 -11.21
C LYS A 161 22.31 6.30 -10.17
N PRO A 162 22.78 5.70 -9.06
CA PRO A 162 21.92 5.25 -7.97
C PRO A 162 20.96 6.33 -7.47
N GLU A 163 21.37 7.60 -7.48
CA GLU A 163 20.58 8.74 -6.98
C GLU A 163 19.37 9.07 -7.86
N GLU A 164 19.31 8.54 -9.09
CA GLU A 164 18.12 8.63 -9.94
C GLU A 164 16.97 7.76 -9.41
N ILE A 165 17.26 6.77 -8.55
CA ILE A 165 16.28 5.86 -7.98
C ILE A 165 15.91 6.32 -6.58
N ARG A 166 14.61 6.54 -6.36
CA ARG A 166 14.06 6.84 -5.04
C ARG A 166 13.10 5.76 -4.62
N ARG A 167 13.21 5.33 -3.36
CA ARG A 167 12.36 4.31 -2.74
C ARG A 167 11.65 4.95 -1.56
N ALA A 168 10.35 4.74 -1.45
CA ALA A 168 9.58 5.30 -0.35
C ALA A 168 8.40 4.40 0.01
N ASP A 169 8.11 4.37 1.30
CA ASP A 169 6.92 3.75 1.87
C ASP A 169 5.82 4.81 2.02
N ALA A 170 4.57 4.38 2.01
CA ALA A 170 3.44 5.25 2.32
C ALA A 170 3.46 5.73 3.76
N THR A 171 3.28 7.04 3.90
CA THR A 171 3.01 7.71 5.16
C THR A 171 1.67 8.44 5.07
N PHE A 172 1.03 8.61 6.21
CA PHE A 172 -0.33 9.13 6.29
C PHE A 172 -0.41 10.23 7.33
N ASN A 173 -1.00 11.36 6.93
CA ASN A 173 -1.43 12.42 7.83
C ASN A 173 -2.92 12.70 7.60
N VAL A 174 -3.74 11.69 7.85
CA VAL A 174 -5.17 11.71 7.58
C VAL A 174 -5.92 12.23 8.80
N THR A 175 -6.80 13.20 8.60
CA THR A 175 -7.64 13.81 9.65
C THR A 175 -9.13 13.49 9.50
N GLY A 176 -9.52 12.90 8.37
CA GLY A 176 -10.90 12.54 8.08
C GLY A 176 -11.01 11.78 6.76
N CYS A 177 -12.25 11.55 6.31
CA CYS A 177 -12.51 10.89 5.04
C CYS A 177 -13.60 11.60 4.22
N GLY A 178 -13.74 11.24 2.95
CA GLY A 178 -14.89 11.62 2.12
C GLY A 178 -15.55 10.37 1.57
N VAL A 179 -16.89 10.37 1.50
CA VAL A 179 -17.67 9.23 1.01
C VAL A 179 -18.51 9.65 -0.18
N LYS A 180 -18.41 8.88 -1.26
CA LYS A 180 -19.11 9.14 -2.51
C LYS A 180 -19.78 7.88 -3.02
N THR A 181 -21.00 8.02 -3.53
CA THR A 181 -21.67 6.98 -4.32
C THR A 181 -21.56 7.31 -5.81
N ASP A 182 -21.09 6.37 -6.62
CA ASP A 182 -21.04 6.49 -8.08
C ASP A 182 -21.60 5.23 -8.75
N GLY A 183 -22.85 5.31 -9.20
CA GLY A 183 -23.59 4.19 -9.77
C GLY A 183 -23.67 2.99 -8.81
N ALA A 184 -22.97 1.91 -9.14
CA ALA A 184 -22.92 0.69 -8.33
C ALA A 184 -21.69 0.61 -7.40
N ARG A 185 -20.98 1.73 -7.21
CA ARG A 185 -19.73 1.82 -6.43
C ARG A 185 -19.88 2.79 -5.27
N LEU A 186 -19.23 2.46 -4.16
CA LEU A 186 -19.06 3.38 -3.04
C LEU A 186 -17.57 3.55 -2.79
N GLU A 187 -17.14 4.81 -2.78
CA GLU A 187 -15.77 5.24 -2.64
C GLU A 187 -15.59 5.91 -1.28
N VAL A 188 -14.60 5.45 -0.51
CA VAL A 188 -14.15 6.07 0.74
C VAL A 188 -12.74 6.59 0.52
N ASN A 189 -12.57 7.91 0.54
CA ASN A 189 -11.30 8.57 0.25
C ASN A 189 -10.70 9.17 1.53
N PHE A 190 -9.43 8.91 1.79
CA PHE A 190 -8.64 9.41 2.92
C PHE A 190 -7.51 10.32 2.41
N PRO A 191 -7.69 11.65 2.37
CA PRO A 191 -6.65 12.60 1.99
C PRO A 191 -5.52 12.64 3.01
N GLY A 192 -4.28 12.83 2.54
CA GLY A 192 -3.09 12.93 3.39
C GLY A 192 -2.07 11.81 3.20
N LEU A 193 -2.13 11.09 2.07
CA LEU A 193 -1.12 10.12 1.67
C LEU A 193 0.11 10.84 1.12
N SER A 194 1.30 10.42 1.54
CA SER A 194 2.59 10.77 0.93
C SER A 194 3.43 9.52 0.68
N MET A 195 4.04 9.43 -0.50
CA MET A 195 4.88 8.31 -0.95
C MET A 195 6.06 8.85 -1.74
N GLY A 196 7.13 9.22 -1.05
CA GLY A 196 8.31 9.83 -1.69
C GLY A 196 7.94 11.14 -2.39
N ILE A 197 8.05 11.16 -3.72
CA ILE A 197 7.76 12.33 -4.56
C ILE A 197 6.26 12.48 -4.89
N PHE A 198 5.43 11.56 -4.41
CA PHE A 198 3.99 11.54 -4.64
C PHE A 198 3.21 12.02 -3.41
N ALA A 199 2.16 12.80 -3.65
CA ALA A 199 1.20 13.21 -2.63
C ALA A 199 -0.24 13.03 -3.13
N GLY A 200 -1.16 12.68 -2.24
CA GLY A 200 -2.55 12.46 -2.59
C GLY A 200 -3.39 11.82 -1.50
N SER A 201 -4.14 10.78 -1.84
CA SER A 201 -5.07 10.10 -0.95
C SER A 201 -5.05 8.58 -1.11
N LEU A 202 -5.54 7.89 -0.07
CA LEU A 202 -5.87 6.47 -0.14
C LEU A 202 -7.38 6.32 -0.36
N GLN A 203 -7.80 5.58 -1.37
CA GLN A 203 -9.20 5.31 -1.66
C GLN A 203 -9.51 3.82 -1.52
N PHE A 204 -10.61 3.51 -0.83
CA PHE A 204 -11.25 2.19 -0.88
C PHE A 204 -12.50 2.28 -1.74
N THR A 205 -12.67 1.32 -2.66
CA THR A 205 -13.88 1.22 -3.49
C THR A 205 -14.51 -0.14 -3.32
N VAL A 206 -15.81 -0.17 -3.01
CA VAL A 206 -16.61 -1.41 -2.98
C VAL A 206 -17.64 -1.39 -4.10
N TYR A 207 -18.03 -2.56 -4.58
CA TYR A 207 -18.89 -2.70 -5.76
C TYR A 207 -20.07 -3.60 -5.46
N ARG A 208 -21.28 -3.04 -5.55
CA ARG A 208 -22.53 -3.79 -5.40
C ARG A 208 -22.62 -4.92 -6.44
N GLY A 209 -23.00 -6.11 -5.98
CA GLY A 209 -23.08 -7.31 -6.80
C GLY A 209 -21.75 -8.04 -6.97
N SER A 210 -20.70 -7.65 -6.23
CA SER A 210 -19.40 -8.33 -6.23
C SER A 210 -18.81 -8.42 -4.82
N ASN A 211 -17.94 -9.41 -4.61
CA ASN A 211 -17.22 -9.58 -3.35
C ASN A 211 -15.89 -8.80 -3.34
N LEU A 212 -15.82 -7.70 -4.10
CA LEU A 212 -14.60 -6.94 -4.32
C LEU A 212 -14.56 -5.68 -3.47
N LEU A 213 -13.37 -5.46 -2.91
CA LEU A 213 -12.93 -4.21 -2.33
C LEU A 213 -11.60 -3.88 -3.02
N ARG A 214 -11.54 -2.72 -3.67
CA ARG A 214 -10.33 -2.19 -4.31
C ARG A 214 -9.70 -1.14 -3.40
N MET A 215 -8.38 -1.13 -3.36
CA MET A 215 -7.58 -0.13 -2.65
C MET A 215 -6.70 0.56 -3.69
N ASP A 216 -6.78 1.89 -3.77
CA ASP A 216 -5.97 2.71 -4.66
C ASP A 216 -5.22 3.78 -3.84
N ALA A 217 -3.93 3.94 -4.08
CA ALA A 217 -3.22 5.17 -3.78
C ALA A 217 -3.38 6.10 -4.98
N ILE A 218 -4.19 7.16 -4.80
CA ILE A 218 -4.46 8.16 -5.83
C ILE A 218 -3.55 9.36 -5.57
N ALA A 219 -2.44 9.43 -6.28
CA ALA A 219 -1.39 10.40 -5.98
C ALA A 219 -0.75 10.98 -7.23
N LYS A 220 -0.21 12.19 -7.11
CA LYS A 220 0.50 12.88 -8.20
C LYS A 220 1.87 13.35 -7.74
N THR A 221 2.72 13.64 -8.70
CA THR A 221 4.00 14.33 -8.50
C THR A 221 4.08 15.50 -9.48
N GLU A 222 4.86 16.52 -9.13
CA GLU A 222 5.20 17.63 -10.04
C GLU A 222 6.59 17.43 -10.66
N GLU A 223 7.32 16.37 -10.27
CA GLU A 223 8.63 16.09 -10.83
C GLU A 223 8.53 15.67 -12.31
N PRO A 224 9.38 16.23 -13.18
CA PRO A 224 9.36 15.89 -14.60
C PRO A 224 9.98 14.52 -14.86
N PHE A 225 9.51 13.85 -15.91
CA PHE A 225 10.12 12.63 -16.45
C PHE A 225 10.20 11.47 -15.44
N VAL A 226 9.19 11.31 -14.60
CA VAL A 226 9.14 10.23 -13.61
C VAL A 226 8.62 8.95 -14.24
N ALA A 227 9.35 7.87 -13.99
CA ALA A 227 8.91 6.49 -14.16
C ALA A 227 8.69 5.87 -12.79
N TYR A 228 7.68 5.02 -12.59
CA TYR A 228 7.49 4.39 -11.29
C TYR A 228 6.90 2.98 -11.37
N LYS A 229 7.18 2.20 -10.32
CA LYS A 229 6.50 0.95 -9.98
C LYS A 229 5.99 1.04 -8.55
N TYR A 230 5.04 0.19 -8.20
CA TYR A 230 4.55 0.12 -6.84
C TYR A 230 4.22 -1.31 -6.40
N ASP A 231 4.28 -1.50 -5.09
CA ASP A 231 3.74 -2.66 -4.40
C ASP A 231 2.65 -2.17 -3.43
N ALA A 232 1.62 -2.97 -3.22
CA ALA A 232 0.48 -2.60 -2.39
C ALA A 232 -0.07 -3.82 -1.63
N GLY A 233 -0.61 -3.62 -0.44
CA GLY A 233 -1.23 -4.70 0.31
C GLY A 233 -1.87 -4.27 1.62
N LEU A 234 -2.38 -5.26 2.33
CA LEU A 234 -2.86 -5.13 3.70
C LEU A 234 -2.00 -6.00 4.61
N LYS A 235 -1.58 -5.44 5.75
CA LYS A 235 -0.88 -6.18 6.80
C LYS A 235 -1.68 -6.25 8.10
N GLY A 236 -1.33 -7.20 8.96
CA GLY A 236 -1.97 -7.41 10.26
C GLY A 236 -3.02 -8.53 10.26
N PHE A 237 -3.10 -9.34 9.20
CA PHE A 237 -3.95 -10.53 9.20
C PHE A 237 -3.49 -11.48 10.31
N SER A 238 -4.44 -11.98 11.10
CA SER A 238 -4.16 -12.93 12.18
C SER A 238 -3.96 -14.35 11.63
N THR A 239 -2.90 -15.03 12.05
CA THR A 239 -2.70 -16.46 11.75
C THR A 239 -3.67 -17.37 12.51
N ASP A 240 -4.33 -16.89 13.57
CA ASP A 240 -5.38 -17.64 14.26
C ASP A 240 -6.69 -17.64 13.42
N VAL A 241 -6.96 -16.54 12.70
CA VAL A 241 -8.17 -16.37 11.87
C VAL A 241 -7.95 -16.91 10.46
N MET A 242 -6.77 -16.62 9.89
CA MET A 242 -6.34 -16.97 8.54
C MET A 242 -5.02 -17.77 8.62
N PRO A 243 -5.07 -19.06 9.00
CA PRO A 243 -3.87 -19.84 9.33
C PRO A 243 -2.96 -20.16 8.15
N ARG A 244 -3.41 -19.95 6.91
CA ARG A 244 -2.60 -20.22 5.74
C ARG A 244 -2.92 -19.31 4.57
N VAL A 245 -1.92 -19.16 3.71
CA VAL A 245 -2.09 -18.67 2.35
C VAL A 245 -1.94 -19.82 1.36
N ILE A 246 -2.70 -19.79 0.28
CA ILE A 246 -2.70 -20.79 -0.79
C ILE A 246 -2.61 -20.14 -2.17
N TRP A 247 -1.94 -20.81 -3.10
CA TRP A 247 -1.86 -20.42 -4.51
C TRP A 247 -1.65 -21.64 -5.39
N ARG A 248 -1.70 -21.47 -6.71
CA ARG A 248 -1.27 -22.48 -7.69
C ARG A 248 0.05 -22.05 -8.29
N ASP A 249 1.06 -22.92 -8.31
CA ASP A 249 2.33 -22.65 -8.99
C ASP A 249 2.19 -22.67 -10.52
N THR A 250 3.25 -22.34 -11.25
CA THR A 250 3.24 -22.29 -12.72
C THR A 250 2.94 -23.63 -13.38
N ALA A 251 3.14 -24.76 -12.69
CA ALA A 251 2.79 -26.10 -13.14
C ALA A 251 1.35 -26.52 -12.75
N ASP A 252 0.54 -25.58 -12.23
CA ASP A 252 -0.82 -25.81 -11.72
C ASP A 252 -0.87 -26.63 -10.41
N GLY A 253 0.29 -26.84 -9.77
CA GLY A 253 0.39 -27.52 -8.49
C GLY A 253 -0.17 -26.66 -7.35
N PRO A 254 -1.00 -27.21 -6.44
CA PRO A 254 -1.47 -26.50 -5.27
C PRO A 254 -0.33 -26.27 -4.28
N GLN A 255 -0.18 -25.03 -3.83
CA GLN A 255 0.83 -24.61 -2.87
C GLN A 255 0.16 -23.97 -1.66
N GLN A 256 0.78 -24.11 -0.49
CA GLN A 256 0.33 -23.47 0.74
C GLN A 256 1.50 -23.07 1.63
N TYR A 257 1.27 -22.07 2.48
CA TYR A 257 2.18 -21.71 3.56
C TYR A 257 1.39 -21.43 4.86
N GLN A 258 1.81 -22.05 5.95
CA GLN A 258 1.11 -22.04 7.25
C GLN A 258 1.83 -21.20 8.33
N PHE A 259 2.76 -20.32 7.94
CA PHE A 259 3.43 -19.37 8.85
C PHE A 259 4.20 -19.97 10.04
N GLY A 260 4.57 -21.26 9.99
CA GLY A 260 5.37 -21.92 11.02
C GLY A 260 6.87 -21.57 11.03
N GLY A 261 7.38 -20.88 10.02
CA GLY A 261 8.79 -20.50 9.91
C GLY A 261 9.14 -19.20 10.64
N VAL A 262 10.38 -18.73 10.51
CA VAL A 262 10.79 -17.41 11.05
C VAL A 262 10.09 -16.26 10.32
N ARG A 263 10.06 -15.08 10.95
CA ARG A 263 9.59 -13.83 10.34
C ARG A 263 10.33 -13.56 9.02
N ASN A 264 9.63 -13.06 8.01
CA ASN A 264 10.26 -12.64 6.77
C ASN A 264 10.87 -11.22 6.92
N GLU A 265 12.05 -11.02 6.35
CA GLU A 265 12.68 -9.69 6.29
C GLU A 265 12.07 -8.81 5.20
N THR A 266 11.69 -9.42 4.08
CA THR A 266 11.10 -8.78 2.90
C THR A 266 9.84 -9.53 2.47
N MET A 267 9.09 -8.94 1.52
CA MET A 267 7.98 -9.65 0.88
C MET A 267 8.47 -10.94 0.21
N VAL A 268 7.64 -11.98 0.22
CA VAL A 268 7.89 -13.23 -0.52
C VAL A 268 7.07 -13.21 -1.81
N PRO A 269 7.66 -12.93 -2.98
CA PRO A 269 6.96 -12.95 -4.26
C PRO A 269 6.55 -14.35 -4.67
N LEU A 270 5.35 -14.49 -5.23
CA LEU A 270 4.82 -15.77 -5.68
C LEU A 270 4.52 -15.75 -7.17
N LYS A 271 5.16 -16.65 -7.94
CA LYS A 271 4.80 -16.95 -9.33
C LYS A 271 3.52 -17.79 -9.40
N ALA A 272 2.41 -17.19 -8.96
CA ALA A 272 1.10 -17.83 -8.96
C ALA A 272 0.52 -17.87 -10.38
N ARG A 273 0.07 -19.04 -10.86
CA ARG A 273 -0.44 -19.26 -12.23
C ARG A 273 -1.49 -18.24 -12.65
N ASN A 274 -2.44 -17.95 -11.76
CA ASN A 274 -3.53 -16.99 -12.01
C ASN A 274 -3.27 -15.61 -11.42
N ARG A 275 -2.09 -15.37 -10.84
CA ARG A 275 -1.76 -14.13 -10.12
C ARG A 275 -2.75 -13.85 -8.97
N VAL A 276 -3.24 -14.91 -8.34
CA VAL A 276 -4.13 -14.85 -7.18
C VAL A 276 -3.43 -15.52 -6.00
N LEU A 277 -3.45 -14.85 -4.85
CA LEU A 277 -3.08 -15.41 -3.56
C LEU A 277 -4.30 -15.34 -2.64
N VAL A 278 -4.57 -16.42 -1.92
CA VAL A 278 -5.74 -16.51 -1.04
C VAL A 278 -5.30 -16.78 0.39
N ALA A 279 -5.64 -15.91 1.32
CA ALA A 279 -5.67 -16.24 2.74
C ALA A 279 -6.96 -17.02 3.03
N GLU A 280 -6.82 -18.22 3.59
CA GLU A 280 -7.93 -19.11 3.89
C GLU A 280 -8.16 -19.19 5.40
N GLY A 281 -9.41 -18.99 5.82
CA GLY A 281 -9.85 -19.10 7.19
C GLY A 281 -11.11 -19.94 7.31
N LYS A 282 -11.42 -20.38 8.53
CA LYS A 282 -12.58 -21.25 8.80
C LYS A 282 -13.92 -20.61 8.38
N ALA A 283 -14.02 -19.29 8.51
CA ALA A 283 -15.26 -18.55 8.29
C ALA A 283 -15.37 -17.94 6.88
N GLY A 284 -14.30 -18.00 6.08
CA GLY A 284 -14.22 -17.45 4.74
C GLY A 284 -12.77 -17.21 4.31
N SER A 285 -12.60 -16.68 3.11
CA SER A 285 -11.28 -16.43 2.51
C SER A 285 -11.16 -15.00 2.00
N VAL A 286 -9.94 -14.49 1.97
CA VAL A 286 -9.60 -13.20 1.34
C VAL A 286 -8.62 -13.47 0.21
N ALA A 287 -8.96 -13.05 -0.99
CA ALA A 287 -8.07 -13.15 -2.16
C ALA A 287 -7.47 -11.79 -2.48
N THR A 288 -6.18 -11.76 -2.83
CA THR A 288 -5.52 -10.58 -3.42
C THR A 288 -5.05 -10.92 -4.82
N PHE A 289 -5.21 -9.98 -5.74
CA PHE A 289 -4.81 -10.12 -7.13
C PHE A 289 -4.68 -8.74 -7.80
N PRO A 290 -3.80 -8.61 -8.80
CA PRO A 290 -3.66 -7.42 -9.62
C PRO A 290 -4.96 -6.94 -10.26
N ALA A 291 -5.20 -5.63 -10.27
CA ALA A 291 -6.30 -5.05 -11.01
C ALA A 291 -6.16 -5.36 -12.52
N PRO A 292 -7.22 -5.85 -13.19
CA PRO A 292 -7.16 -6.16 -14.62
C PRO A 292 -6.90 -4.88 -15.43
N HIS A 293 -6.05 -4.99 -16.46
CA HIS A 293 -5.66 -3.94 -17.41
C HIS A 293 -4.97 -2.69 -16.87
N LYS A 294 -5.04 -2.42 -15.57
CA LYS A 294 -4.42 -1.24 -14.94
C LYS A 294 -3.16 -1.52 -14.15
N PHE A 295 -2.88 -2.78 -13.82
CA PHE A 295 -1.70 -3.17 -13.04
C PHE A 295 -0.48 -3.57 -13.90
N PHE A 296 -0.73 -3.94 -15.15
CA PHE A 296 0.31 -4.31 -16.10
C PHE A 296 0.48 -3.20 -17.13
N TRP A 297 1.72 -2.85 -17.45
CA TRP A 297 2.07 -2.02 -18.59
C TRP A 297 2.19 -2.88 -19.85
N ALA A 298 2.29 -2.22 -21.01
CA ALA A 298 2.56 -2.91 -22.28
C ALA A 298 3.94 -3.59 -22.18
N ARG A 299 3.97 -4.91 -22.36
CA ARG A 299 5.18 -5.72 -22.33
C ARG A 299 5.28 -6.50 -23.63
N GLU A 300 6.50 -6.64 -24.13
CA GLU A 300 6.77 -7.48 -25.30
C GLU A 300 6.58 -8.97 -24.97
N ILE A 301 7.06 -9.38 -23.80
CA ILE A 301 6.92 -10.75 -23.32
C ILE A 301 6.15 -10.75 -22.00
N HIS A 302 5.12 -11.59 -21.90
CA HIS A 302 4.34 -11.75 -20.69
C HIS A 302 4.91 -12.86 -19.79
N LYS A 303 5.90 -12.54 -18.95
CA LYS A 303 6.46 -13.45 -17.94
C LYS A 303 5.73 -13.31 -16.58
N ASN A 304 5.65 -14.40 -15.84
CA ASN A 304 5.15 -14.38 -14.46
C ASN A 304 6.28 -14.02 -13.50
N LEU A 305 6.38 -12.73 -13.17
CA LEU A 305 7.45 -12.18 -12.32
C LEU A 305 7.09 -12.16 -10.83
N GLY A 306 6.00 -12.84 -10.45
CA GLY A 306 5.55 -12.96 -9.08
C GLY A 306 4.74 -11.75 -8.58
N TYR A 307 3.53 -11.58 -9.11
CA TYR A 307 2.72 -10.37 -8.91
C TYR A 307 1.91 -10.30 -7.62
N VAL A 308 1.93 -11.37 -6.83
CA VAL A 308 1.31 -11.43 -5.50
C VAL A 308 2.37 -11.84 -4.50
N TRP A 309 2.20 -11.41 -3.26
CA TRP A 309 3.17 -11.67 -2.20
C TRP A 309 2.48 -11.93 -0.87
N TYR A 310 3.18 -12.65 0.01
CA TYR A 310 2.90 -12.68 1.45
C TYR A 310 4.16 -12.28 2.23
N ARG A 311 3.99 -11.88 3.49
CA ARG A 311 5.10 -11.62 4.42
C ARG A 311 4.66 -11.99 5.83
N LYS A 312 5.31 -12.95 6.46
CA LYS A 312 5.14 -13.23 7.90
C LYS A 312 5.77 -12.06 8.67
N ASP A 313 4.94 -11.28 9.34
CA ASP A 313 5.37 -10.09 10.10
C ASP A 313 5.68 -10.42 11.57
N SER A 314 5.01 -11.44 12.12
CA SER A 314 5.27 -11.99 13.47
C SER A 314 4.71 -13.41 13.58
N ASP A 315 4.81 -14.05 14.74
CA ASP A 315 4.19 -15.36 14.98
C ASP A 315 2.67 -15.37 14.85
N LYS A 316 2.04 -14.20 15.01
CA LYS A 316 0.57 -14.07 14.97
C LYS A 316 0.05 -13.25 13.81
N GLN A 317 0.92 -12.66 13.00
CA GLN A 317 0.51 -11.72 11.97
C GLN A 317 1.28 -11.87 10.66
N PHE A 318 0.58 -11.62 9.56
CA PHE A 318 1.16 -11.53 8.24
C PHE A 318 0.52 -10.40 7.41
N GLY A 319 1.21 -10.05 6.32
CA GLY A 319 0.68 -9.22 5.25
C GLY A 319 0.60 -9.98 3.94
N MET A 320 -0.27 -9.49 3.05
CA MET A 320 -0.40 -10.00 1.68
C MET A 320 -0.83 -8.88 0.75
N GLY A 321 -0.44 -9.01 -0.53
CA GLY A 321 -0.71 -7.97 -1.49
C GLY A 321 -0.28 -8.29 -2.91
N VAL A 322 -0.20 -7.25 -3.71
CA VAL A 322 0.27 -7.25 -5.09
C VAL A 322 1.61 -6.52 -5.18
N ARG A 323 2.43 -6.90 -6.15
CA ARG A 323 3.71 -6.24 -6.40
C ARG A 323 4.06 -6.17 -7.87
N GLN A 324 4.89 -5.21 -8.21
CA GLN A 324 5.54 -5.11 -9.50
C GLN A 324 7.01 -5.50 -9.36
N ALA A 325 7.53 -6.22 -10.35
CA ALA A 325 8.96 -6.47 -10.41
C ALA A 325 9.72 -5.17 -10.70
N GLU A 326 10.99 -5.14 -10.34
CA GLU A 326 11.88 -4.00 -10.66
C GLU A 326 12.64 -4.23 -11.96
N HIS A 327 12.82 -5.51 -12.32
CA HIS A 327 13.59 -5.98 -13.44
C HIS A 327 12.82 -7.08 -14.16
N GLU A 328 13.10 -7.23 -15.45
CA GLU A 328 12.63 -8.38 -16.22
C GLU A 328 13.44 -9.64 -15.85
N GLU A 329 12.87 -10.82 -16.07
CA GLU A 329 13.65 -12.06 -16.05
C GLU A 329 14.01 -12.42 -17.49
N SER A 330 15.29 -12.50 -17.86
CA SER A 330 15.66 -12.96 -19.21
C SER A 330 15.58 -14.49 -19.34
N THR A 331 15.28 -14.96 -20.57
CA THR A 331 15.45 -16.36 -20.94
C THR A 331 16.92 -16.69 -21.24
N LEU A 332 17.74 -15.67 -21.49
CA LEU A 332 19.17 -15.80 -21.71
C LEU A 332 19.91 -15.55 -20.39
N ARG A 333 20.87 -16.43 -20.09
CA ARG A 333 21.59 -16.38 -18.81
C ARG A 333 22.49 -15.14 -18.77
N GLY A 334 22.27 -14.28 -17.78
CA GLY A 334 23.09 -13.09 -17.54
C GLY A 334 22.61 -11.84 -18.28
N GLU A 335 21.48 -11.92 -18.99
CA GLU A 335 20.83 -10.77 -19.62
C GLU A 335 19.69 -10.27 -18.76
N ILE A 336 19.41 -8.97 -18.87
CA ILE A 336 18.20 -8.36 -18.34
C ILE A 336 17.48 -7.77 -19.54
N ASP A 337 16.28 -8.30 -19.82
CA ASP A 337 15.44 -7.78 -20.89
C ASP A 337 14.86 -6.41 -20.46
N ASP A 338 14.41 -5.63 -21.44
CA ASP A 338 13.89 -4.29 -21.18
C ASP A 338 12.68 -4.27 -20.25
N PHE A 339 12.69 -3.33 -19.30
CA PHE A 339 11.68 -3.26 -18.25
C PHE A 339 11.09 -1.85 -18.13
N ALA A 340 10.02 -1.60 -18.88
CA ALA A 340 9.27 -0.36 -18.79
C ALA A 340 8.51 -0.24 -17.47
N LEU A 341 8.39 0.97 -16.96
CA LEU A 341 7.59 1.31 -15.78
C LEU A 341 6.34 2.12 -16.14
N TYR A 342 5.56 2.57 -15.15
CA TYR A 342 4.49 3.54 -15.39
C TYR A 342 5.07 4.94 -15.61
N ASN A 343 4.42 5.72 -16.46
CA ASN A 343 4.66 7.16 -16.56
C ASN A 343 3.94 7.90 -15.43
N ALA A 344 4.62 8.85 -14.78
CA ALA A 344 3.97 9.85 -13.95
C ALA A 344 4.25 11.27 -14.50
N PRO A 345 3.50 11.73 -15.52
CA PRO A 345 3.60 13.10 -15.98
C PRO A 345 3.26 14.11 -14.86
N PRO A 346 3.96 15.26 -14.79
CA PRO A 346 3.70 16.28 -13.78
C PRO A 346 2.23 16.65 -13.67
N GLY A 347 1.73 16.76 -12.44
CA GLY A 347 0.36 17.17 -12.14
C GLY A 347 -0.72 16.13 -12.41
N THR A 348 -0.38 14.98 -13.01
CA THR A 348 -1.37 13.94 -13.37
C THR A 348 -1.56 12.94 -12.23
N LEU A 349 -2.83 12.60 -11.94
CA LEU A 349 -3.17 11.62 -10.92
C LEU A 349 -2.84 10.21 -11.42
N GLN A 350 -1.98 9.54 -10.66
CA GLN A 350 -1.70 8.13 -10.80
C GLN A 350 -2.63 7.34 -9.89
N HIS A 351 -3.16 6.23 -10.40
CA HIS A 351 -3.93 5.27 -9.63
C HIS A 351 -3.05 4.03 -9.44
N MET A 352 -2.47 3.91 -8.25
CA MET A 352 -1.61 2.80 -7.83
C MET A 352 -2.43 1.80 -7.03
#